data_AF-A0A258JEG8-F1
#
_entry.id   AF-A0A258JEG8-F1
#
_cell.length_a   1.000
_cell.length_b   1.000
_cell.length_c   1.000
_cell.angle_alpha   90.00
_cell.angle_beta   90.00
_cell.angle_gamma   90.00
#
_symmetry.space_group_name_H-M   'P 1'
#
loop_
_entity.id
_entity.type
_entity.pdbx_description
1 polymer ?
#
loop_
_entity_poly.entity_id
_entity_poly.type
_entity_poly.pdbx_seq_one_letter_code
_entity_poly.pdbx_strand_id
1 'polypeptide(L)'
;MTLIGAAVTLDSTTYDVGTMTHMGPGMFPLILGIVLTAIGVLIFGAALATPLGPNESILPEQREWRGWACILAGPMLFILFGEFLGMAPATFVCVFVSALGDRTATLRGSALLALGVTFFGVLLFSYILQLPFPIFRWGM
;
A
#
# COMPACT_ATOMS: atom_id res chain seq x y z
N MET A 1 -10.26 10.31 -1.30
CA MET A 1 -9.75 9.50 -2.43
C MET A 1 -9.98 10.16 -3.78
N THR A 2 -11.14 10.78 -4.05
CA THR A 2 -11.37 11.52 -5.32
C THR A 2 -10.31 12.59 -5.64
N LEU A 3 -10.08 13.54 -4.74
CA LEU A 3 -9.14 14.65 -4.98
C LEU A 3 -7.69 14.15 -5.14
N ILE A 4 -7.27 13.22 -4.29
CA ILE A 4 -5.92 12.63 -4.34
C ILE A 4 -5.75 11.81 -5.63
N GLY A 5 -6.74 11.00 -5.99
CA GLY A 5 -6.73 10.22 -7.23
C GLY A 5 -6.64 11.12 -8.46
N ALA A 6 -7.43 12.19 -8.52
CA ALA A 6 -7.41 13.14 -9.63
C ALA A 6 -6.06 13.87 -9.74
N ALA A 7 -5.49 14.28 -8.60
CA ALA A 7 -4.16 14.89 -8.57
C ALA A 7 -3.08 13.93 -9.10
N VAL A 8 -3.10 12.68 -8.65
CA VAL A 8 -2.15 11.65 -9.14
C VAL A 8 -2.35 11.35 -10.61
N THR A 9 -3.60 11.29 -11.10
CA THR A 9 -3.88 11.11 -12.53
C THR A 9 -3.30 12.25 -13.36
N LEU A 10 -3.50 13.50 -12.94
CA LEU A 10 -2.94 14.66 -13.64
C LEU A 10 -1.40 14.64 -13.61
N ASP A 11 -0.79 14.38 -12.45
CA ASP A 11 0.67 14.32 -12.32
C ASP A 11 1.29 13.17 -13.11
N SER A 12 0.59 12.03 -13.20
CA SER A 12 1.07 10.87 -13.96
C SER A 12 1.15 11.11 -15.47
N THR A 13 0.42 12.09 -16.00
CA THR A 13 0.52 12.47 -17.43
C THR A 13 1.83 13.19 -17.78
N THR A 14 2.55 13.67 -16.77
CA THR A 14 3.89 14.25 -16.93
C THR A 14 5.00 13.19 -17.07
N TYR A 15 4.69 11.93 -16.74
CA TYR A 15 5.60 10.80 -16.89
C TYR A 15 5.29 10.03 -18.17
N ASP A 16 6.31 9.40 -18.75
CA ASP A 16 6.11 8.53 -19.90
C ASP A 16 5.28 7.31 -19.47
N VAL A 17 4.12 7.15 -20.09
CA VAL A 17 3.19 6.06 -19.83
C VAL A 17 3.65 4.80 -20.58
N GLY A 18 4.46 4.96 -21.64
CA GLY A 18 4.93 3.85 -22.47
C GLY A 18 3.78 3.12 -23.17
N THR A 19 3.97 1.82 -23.41
CA THR A 19 2.99 0.95 -24.09
C THR A 19 2.57 -0.20 -23.18
N MET A 20 1.47 -0.89 -23.48
CA MET A 20 0.95 -1.96 -22.61
C MET A 20 1.94 -3.12 -22.40
N THR A 21 2.85 -3.34 -23.37
CA THR A 21 3.92 -4.35 -23.28
C THR A 21 5.22 -3.79 -22.68
N HIS A 22 5.40 -2.47 -22.66
CA HIS A 22 6.55 -1.78 -22.08
C HIS A 22 6.01 -0.65 -21.19
N MET A 23 5.56 -1.03 -19.99
CA MET A 23 4.94 -0.07 -19.06
C MET A 23 5.96 0.98 -18.64
N GLY A 24 5.69 2.24 -18.98
CA GLY A 24 6.46 3.37 -18.47
C GLY A 24 6.14 3.65 -17.00
N PRO A 25 6.98 4.42 -16.30
CA PRO A 25 6.80 4.74 -14.88
C PRO A 25 5.47 5.46 -14.59
N GLY A 26 4.89 6.14 -15.59
CA GLY A 26 3.60 6.82 -15.48
C GLY A 26 2.37 5.90 -15.52
N MET A 27 2.47 4.67 -16.06
CA MET A 27 1.28 3.85 -16.30
C MET A 27 0.62 3.35 -15.02
N PHE A 28 1.41 2.86 -14.07
CA PHE A 28 0.90 2.40 -12.77
C PHE A 28 0.18 3.50 -11.98
N PRO A 29 0.79 4.69 -11.73
CA PRO A 29 0.10 5.76 -11.02
C PRO A 29 -1.11 6.31 -11.78
N LEU A 30 -1.08 6.33 -13.13
CA LEU A 30 -2.22 6.76 -13.94
C LEU A 30 -3.44 5.86 -13.72
N ILE A 31 -3.29 4.55 -13.89
CA ILE A 31 -4.38 3.58 -13.72
C ILE A 31 -4.89 3.63 -12.28
N LEU A 32 -3.99 3.64 -11.29
CA LEU A 32 -4.36 3.72 -9.88
C LEU A 32 -5.15 5.01 -9.57
N GLY A 33 -4.69 6.16 -10.07
CA GLY A 33 -5.36 7.44 -9.89
C GLY A 33 -6.77 7.45 -10.49
N ILE A 34 -6.93 6.90 -11.70
CA ILE A 34 -8.25 6.79 -12.38
C ILE A 34 -9.19 5.92 -11.56
N VAL A 35 -8.74 4.74 -11.13
CA VAL A 35 -9.56 3.80 -10.34
C VAL A 35 -9.96 4.42 -9.00
N LEU A 36 -9.02 5.05 -8.28
CA LEU A 36 -9.29 5.70 -7.00
C LEU A 36 -10.28 6.87 -7.15
N THR A 37 -10.16 7.63 -8.25
CA THR A 37 -11.09 8.72 -8.57
C THR A 37 -12.48 8.19 -8.84
N ALA A 38 -12.60 7.16 -9.70
CA ALA A 38 -13.87 6.52 -10.04
C ALA A 38 -14.58 5.95 -8.80
N ILE A 39 -13.86 5.19 -7.95
CA ILE A 39 -14.41 4.66 -6.69
C ILE A 39 -14.89 5.80 -5.80
N GLY A 40 -14.11 6.87 -5.68
CA GLY A 40 -14.49 8.02 -4.87
C GLY A 40 -15.75 8.74 -5.39
N VAL A 41 -15.93 8.85 -6.71
CA VAL A 41 -17.14 9.42 -7.31
C VAL A 41 -18.35 8.51 -7.07
N LEU A 42 -18.18 7.19 -7.19
CA LEU A 42 -19.23 6.22 -6.88
C LEU A 42 -19.68 6.30 -5.42
N ILE A 43 -18.74 6.40 -4.47
CA ILE A 43 -19.06 6.58 -3.05
C ILE A 43 -19.82 7.89 -2.82
N PHE A 44 -19.40 8.98 -3.48
CA PHE A 44 -20.11 10.26 -3.39
C PHE A 44 -21.53 10.15 -3.94
N GLY A 45 -21.73 9.52 -5.09
CA GLY A 45 -23.06 9.25 -5.66
C GLY A 45 -23.93 8.39 -4.77
N ALA A 46 -23.38 7.33 -4.17
CA ALA A 46 -24.10 6.47 -3.23
C ALA A 46 -24.51 7.24 -1.96
N ALA A 47 -23.65 8.12 -1.45
CA ALA A 47 -23.96 8.96 -0.29
C ALA A 47 -25.12 9.93 -0.56
N LEU A 48 -25.24 10.47 -1.79
CA LEU A 48 -26.38 11.32 -2.16
C LEU A 48 -27.69 10.52 -2.30
N ALA A 49 -27.62 9.23 -2.65
CA ALA A 49 -28.78 8.37 -2.85
C ALA A 49 -29.30 7.73 -1.54
N THR A 50 -28.52 7.77 -0.46
CA THR A 50 -28.84 7.12 0.81
C THR A 50 -29.27 8.18 1.84
N PRO A 51 -30.52 8.15 2.36
CA PRO A 51 -30.92 9.09 3.40
C PRO A 51 -30.15 8.81 4.70
N LEU A 52 -29.52 9.84 5.28
CA LEU A 52 -28.77 9.71 6.52
C LEU A 52 -29.70 9.26 7.66
N GLY A 53 -29.37 8.12 8.27
CA GLY A 53 -30.01 7.68 9.50
C GLY A 53 -29.57 8.57 10.68
N PRO A 54 -30.44 8.81 11.69
CA PRO A 54 -30.17 9.72 12.81
C PRO A 54 -29.00 9.30 13.74
N ASN A 55 -28.26 8.24 13.42
CA ASN A 55 -27.19 7.70 14.27
C ASN A 55 -25.87 7.44 13.51
N GLU A 56 -25.69 8.00 12.32
CA GLU A 56 -24.41 7.92 11.60
C GLU A 56 -23.46 9.01 12.10
N SER A 57 -22.69 8.71 13.14
CA SER A 57 -21.60 9.59 13.56
C SER A 57 -20.52 9.59 12.47
N ILE A 58 -20.39 10.71 11.76
CA ILE A 58 -19.43 10.89 10.66
C ILE A 58 -17.97 10.86 11.14
N LEU A 59 -17.73 11.08 12.45
CA LEU A 59 -16.39 11.09 13.03
C LEU A 59 -16.15 9.80 13.82
N PRO A 60 -15.03 9.08 13.58
CA PRO A 60 -14.61 8.01 14.46
C PRO A 60 -14.35 8.59 15.87
N GLU A 61 -14.96 7.99 16.89
CA GLU A 61 -14.83 8.41 18.30
C GLU A 61 -13.39 8.38 18.83
N GLN A 62 -12.47 7.72 18.12
CA GLN A 62 -11.09 7.52 18.57
C GLN A 62 -10.08 7.95 17.49
N ARG A 63 -9.08 8.76 17.90
CA ARG A 63 -8.01 9.24 17.03
C ARG A 63 -7.02 8.10 16.75
N GLU A 64 -7.10 7.49 15.58
CA GLU A 64 -6.26 6.40 15.05
C GLU A 64 -4.80 6.82 14.73
N TRP A 65 -4.18 7.72 15.51
CA TRP A 65 -2.86 8.31 15.17
C TRP A 65 -1.74 7.26 15.11
N ARG A 66 -1.84 6.21 15.93
CA ARG A 66 -0.90 5.07 15.92
C ARG A 66 -0.96 4.29 14.61
N GLY A 67 -2.18 3.99 14.13
CA GLY A 67 -2.38 3.31 12.85
C GLY A 67 -1.81 4.12 11.70
N TRP A 68 -2.13 5.42 11.65
CA TRP A 68 -1.60 6.33 10.63
C TRP A 68 -0.07 6.36 10.61
N ALA A 69 0.56 6.51 11.77
CA ALA A 69 2.02 6.52 11.86
C ALA A 69 2.64 5.18 11.42
N CYS A 70 2.04 4.04 11.80
CA CYS A 70 2.55 2.72 11.43
C CYS A 70 2.41 2.44 9.93
N ILE A 71 1.28 2.80 9.31
CA ILE A 71 1.06 2.62 7.87
C ILE A 71 2.02 3.48 7.05
N LEU A 72 2.33 4.71 7.48
CA LEU A 72 3.32 5.55 6.81
C LEU A 72 4.76 5.06 7.05
N ALA A 73 5.06 4.55 8.24
CA ALA A 73 6.37 4.00 8.58
C ALA A 73 6.68 2.69 7.83
N GLY A 74 5.67 1.88 7.50
CA GLY A 74 5.85 0.60 6.80
C GLY A 74 6.63 0.74 5.47
N PRO A 75 6.14 1.50 4.49
CA PRO A 75 6.83 1.73 3.22
C PRO A 75 8.18 2.44 3.39
N MET A 76 8.31 3.37 4.34
CA MET A 76 9.60 4.01 4.66
C MET A 76 10.66 2.99 5.09
N LEU A 77 10.28 2.08 6.00
CA LEU A 77 11.15 0.99 6.43
C LEU A 77 11.38 -0.02 5.31
N PHE A 78 10.38 -0.28 4.46
CA PHE A 78 10.57 -1.13 3.28
C PHE A 78 11.67 -0.60 2.36
N ILE A 79 11.65 0.70 2.05
CA ILE A 79 12.66 1.32 1.19
C ILE A 79 14.04 1.21 1.85
N LEU A 80 14.14 1.56 3.14
CA LEU A 80 15.39 1.51 3.90
C LEU A 80 15.96 0.08 3.94
N PHE A 81 15.20 -0.88 4.45
CA PHE A 81 15.65 -2.27 4.60
C PHE A 81 15.78 -2.99 3.24
N GLY A 82 15.02 -2.58 2.23
CA GLY A 82 15.09 -3.12 0.88
C GLY A 82 16.42 -2.78 0.20
N GLU A 83 16.92 -1.57 0.45
CA GLU A 83 18.24 -1.14 -0.04
C GLU A 83 19.39 -1.88 0.68
N PHE A 84 19.31 -2.02 2.01
CA PHE A 84 20.41 -2.57 2.80
C PHE A 84 20.42 -4.10 2.93
N LEU A 85 19.28 -4.73 3.22
CA LEU A 85 19.20 -6.17 3.55
C LEU A 85 18.50 -7.00 2.45
N GLY A 86 17.80 -6.38 1.49
CA GLY A 86 17.10 -7.05 0.40
C GLY A 86 15.60 -7.25 0.65
N MET A 87 14.93 -7.92 -0.30
CA MET A 87 13.46 -7.98 -0.36
C MET A 87 12.81 -8.68 0.85
N ALA A 88 13.37 -9.80 1.30
CA ALA A 88 12.77 -10.60 2.37
C ALA A 88 12.66 -9.84 3.71
N PRO A 89 13.76 -9.30 4.27
CA PRO A 89 13.71 -8.54 5.51
C PRO A 89 12.92 -7.22 5.37
N ALA A 90 12.97 -6.57 4.21
CA ALA A 90 12.17 -5.37 3.94
C ALA A 90 10.67 -5.64 4.01
N THR A 91 10.22 -6.72 3.36
CA THR A 91 8.81 -7.12 3.35
C THR A 91 8.34 -7.46 4.76
N PHE A 92 9.16 -8.20 5.52
CA PHE A 92 8.83 -8.57 6.89
C PHE A 92 8.63 -7.34 7.78
N VAL A 93 9.57 -6.40 7.78
CA VAL A 93 9.50 -5.19 8.61
C VAL A 93 8.32 -4.31 8.20
N CYS A 94 8.09 -4.13 6.89
CA CYS A 94 6.98 -3.34 6.37
C CYS A 94 5.62 -3.87 6.85
N VAL A 95 5.39 -5.18 6.70
CA VAL A 95 4.13 -5.83 7.09
C VAL A 95 4.00 -5.86 8.61
N PHE A 96 5.08 -6.18 9.34
CA PHE A 96 5.06 -6.25 10.79
C PHE A 96 4.74 -4.91 11.43
N VAL A 97 5.38 -3.83 10.98
CA VAL A 97 5.14 -2.47 11.49
C VAL A 97 3.74 -1.99 11.12
N SER A 98 3.31 -2.22 9.88
CA SER A 98 1.95 -1.88 9.44
C SER A 98 0.87 -2.60 10.27
N ALA A 99 1.08 -3.89 10.55
CA ALA A 99 0.17 -4.70 11.37
C ALA A 99 0.13 -4.26 12.83
N LEU A 100 1.20 -3.68 13.37
CA LEU A 100 1.23 -3.14 14.74
C LEU A 100 0.44 -1.82 14.89
N GLY A 101 0.04 -1.22 13.77
CA GLY A 101 -0.83 -0.05 13.73
C GLY A 101 -2.25 -0.34 14.25
N ASP A 102 -2.71 -1.58 14.16
CA ASP A 102 -3.99 -2.02 14.69
C ASP A 102 -3.93 -2.14 16.22
N ARG A 103 -4.96 -1.62 16.90
CA ARG A 103 -5.08 -1.62 18.36
C ARG A 103 -5.31 -3.02 18.93
N THR A 104 -5.84 -3.93 18.14
CA THR A 104 -6.12 -5.32 18.52
C THR A 104 -5.00 -6.28 18.15
N ALA A 105 -3.97 -5.78 17.45
CA ALA A 105 -2.86 -6.60 17.01
C ALA A 105 -2.07 -7.17 18.19
N THR A 106 -1.94 -8.49 18.21
CA THR A 106 -1.01 -9.18 19.12
C THR A 106 0.34 -9.32 18.43
N LEU A 107 1.44 -9.10 19.16
CA LEU A 107 2.81 -9.25 18.62
C LEU A 107 3.03 -10.60 17.89
N ARG A 108 2.47 -11.68 18.43
CA ARG A 108 2.53 -13.02 17.83
C ARG A 108 1.73 -13.11 16.52
N GLY A 109 0.55 -12.50 16.48
CA GLY A 109 -0.30 -12.47 15.29
C GLY A 109 0.35 -11.66 14.18
N SER A 110 0.85 -10.46 14.49
CA SER A 110 1.55 -9.61 13.52
C SER A 110 2.82 -10.29 12.99
N ALA A 111 3.59 -10.98 13.85
CA ALA A 111 4.77 -11.73 13.42
C ALA A 111 4.41 -12.90 12.50
N LEU A 112 3.35 -13.67 12.81
CA LEU A 112 2.91 -14.79 11.98
C LEU A 112 2.38 -14.30 10.61
N LEU A 113 1.60 -13.22 10.60
CA LEU A 113 1.12 -12.58 9.38
C LEU A 113 2.30 -12.08 8.53
N ALA A 114 3.25 -11.36 9.13
CA ALA A 114 4.42 -10.87 8.43
C ALA A 114 5.29 -12.00 7.88
N LEU A 115 5.49 -13.08 8.63
CA LEU A 115 6.19 -14.28 8.15
C LEU A 115 5.48 -14.91 6.95
N GLY A 116 4.16 -15.10 7.03
CA GLY A 116 3.37 -15.69 5.95
C GLY A 116 3.43 -14.86 4.65
N VAL A 117 3.23 -13.54 4.76
CA VAL A 117 3.31 -12.63 3.62
C VAL A 117 4.73 -12.58 3.04
N THR A 118 5.75 -12.55 3.90
CA THR A 118 7.15 -12.56 3.45
C THR A 118 7.51 -13.86 2.73
N PHE A 119 7.13 -15.01 3.29
CA PHE A 119 7.37 -16.31 2.68
C PHE A 119 6.71 -16.42 1.30
N PHE A 120 5.43 -16.06 1.21
CA PHE A 120 4.70 -16.08 -0.05
C PHE A 120 5.26 -15.07 -1.05
N GLY A 121 5.61 -13.86 -0.60
CA GLY A 121 6.23 -12.84 -1.43
C GLY A 121 7.56 -13.31 -2.02
N VAL A 122 8.46 -13.83 -1.19
CA VAL A 122 9.75 -14.37 -1.65
C VAL A 122 9.53 -15.53 -2.64
N LEU A 123 8.60 -16.44 -2.35
CA LEU A 123 8.29 -17.55 -3.26
C LEU A 123 7.80 -17.03 -4.61
N LEU A 124 6.83 -16.12 -4.61
CA LEU A 124 6.21 -15.60 -5.83
C LEU A 124 7.20 -14.75 -6.64
N PHE A 125 7.94 -13.85 -6.00
CA PHE A 125 8.87 -12.97 -6.71
C PHE A 125 10.15 -13.68 -7.17
N SER A 126 10.69 -14.59 -6.36
CA SER A 126 11.94 -15.29 -6.69
C SER A 126 11.72 -16.51 -7.59
N TYR A 127 10.70 -17.34 -7.33
CA TYR A 127 10.54 -18.61 -8.03
C TYR A 127 9.54 -18.53 -9.19
N ILE A 128 8.43 -17.81 -9.01
CA ILE A 128 7.37 -17.75 -10.03
C ILE A 128 7.68 -16.68 -11.07
N LEU A 129 7.95 -15.46 -10.61
CA LEU A 129 8.15 -14.31 -11.50
C LEU A 129 9.61 -14.09 -11.91
N GLN A 130 10.56 -14.80 -11.28
CA GLN A 130 12.01 -14.70 -11.52
C GLN A 130 12.53 -13.25 -11.64
N LEU A 131 12.04 -12.34 -10.79
CA LEU A 131 12.57 -10.98 -10.82
C LEU A 131 14.00 -10.96 -10.29
N PRO A 132 14.91 -10.15 -10.88
CA PRO A 132 16.29 -10.00 -10.43
C PRO A 132 16.39 -9.12 -9.18
N PHE A 133 15.45 -9.24 -8.24
CA PHE A 133 15.52 -8.56 -6.97
C PHE A 133 16.35 -9.40 -5.99
N PRO A 134 17.42 -8.84 -5.41
CA PRO A 134 18.24 -9.55 -4.45
C PRO A 134 17.44 -9.85 -3.18
N ILE A 135 17.23 -11.14 -2.91
CA ILE A 135 16.47 -11.64 -1.76
C ILE A 135 17.19 -11.24 -0.45
N PHE A 136 18.52 -11.35 -0.47
CA PHE A 136 19.42 -10.82 0.53
C PHE A 136 20.50 -9.97 -0.16
N ARG A 137 20.57 -8.69 0.21
CA ARG A 137 21.76 -7.88 -0.03
C ARG A 137 22.53 -7.87 1.29
N TRP A 138 23.72 -8.44 1.30
CA TRP A 138 24.67 -8.19 2.37
C TRP A 138 25.70 -7.25 1.76
N GLY A 139 25.76 -6.02 2.27
CA GLY A 139 26.41 -4.89 1.62
C GLY A 139 27.70 -5.22 0.89
N MET A 140 27.66 -5.05 -0.43
CA MET A 140 28.69 -4.51 -1.33
C MET A 140 27.98 -4.05 -2.61
#